data_AF-A0A2M8KRP0-F1
#
_entry.id   AF-A0A2M8KRP0-F1
#
_cell.length_a   1.000
_cell.length_b   1.000
_cell.length_c   1.000
_cell.angle_alpha   90.00
_cell.angle_beta   90.00
_cell.angle_gamma   90.00
#
_symmetry.space_group_name_H-M   'P 1'
#
loop_
_entity.id
_entity.type
_entity.pdbx_description
1 polymer ?
#
loop_
_entity_poly.entity_id
_entity_poly.type
_entity_poly.pdbx_seq_one_letter_code
_entity_poly.pdbx_strand_id
1 'polypeptide(L)'
;MKVSLVTLRRYIKDGRLKASKVGREYFVSEEDIASFLEKPKLLGEANSLMARAINDTTELEFHVSRKELTQQARDIYQRYGEAQLAQEANFDSNIFGYSLTSPFRNEVQNKKWGRFGPTGSGTDKNGKEYHFPDPSWVDEQMLDHARKRVSEVKNPLVLSIYEDLIFTYSKEKDKRTQAKKTVETYLEAAKIQYENDWMFEFLDSLLRSFEISNYVKDEKTRTEVIQKMFEYIKQIVRQNKPRYCLEILDALLKNFDLLSKKELELVFETARTGADFFGGKGGDNRYLQRSFLEVIERAYKATKNKEKVLEIQLEQVDSYKMEGQEKSGSGLVAAHFYEKALELVHKLNDPRKEQQELKAAIEQANYKSVDEMKTISVEFKITEKEKNDFIASVFVDDNIESLERIGGLPNLRPSFEGARDLTTKLAKDYPLQHIFGMSLIQQGRKIH
;
A
#
# COMPACT_ATOMS: atom_id res chain seq x y z
N MET A 1 37.30 10.01 -28.67
CA MET A 1 37.09 11.21 -29.52
C MET A 1 38.44 11.92 -29.66
N LYS A 2 38.96 12.17 -30.87
CA LYS A 2 40.20 12.93 -31.05
C LYS A 2 39.85 14.42 -31.15
N VAL A 3 40.11 15.20 -30.09
CA VAL A 3 39.90 16.65 -30.08
C VAL A 3 41.21 17.33 -30.51
N SER A 4 41.15 18.23 -31.49
CA SER A 4 42.35 18.94 -31.97
C SER A 4 42.81 20.01 -30.97
N LEU A 5 44.11 20.33 -30.97
CA LEU A 5 44.68 21.45 -30.20
C LEU A 5 44.02 22.80 -30.50
N VAL A 6 43.58 23.01 -31.75
CA VAL A 6 42.86 24.20 -32.18
C VAL A 6 41.48 24.28 -31.52
N THR A 7 40.79 23.14 -31.43
CA THR A 7 39.48 23.02 -30.77
C THR A 7 39.58 23.27 -29.27
N LEU A 8 40.59 22.72 -28.59
CA LEU A 8 40.82 22.97 -27.16
C LEU A 8 41.13 24.46 -26.87
N ARG A 9 41.97 25.10 -27.69
CA ARG A 9 42.25 26.54 -27.56
C ARG A 9 41.01 27.40 -27.73
N ARG A 10 40.10 27.01 -28.64
CA ARG A 10 38.81 27.70 -28.82
C ARG A 10 37.94 27.54 -27.57
N TYR A 11 37.84 26.34 -27.00
CA TYR A 11 37.07 26.12 -25.78
C TYR A 11 37.62 26.88 -24.56
N ILE A 12 38.93 27.02 -24.45
CA ILE A 12 39.55 27.86 -23.42
C ILE A 12 39.18 29.34 -23.64
N LYS A 13 39.27 29.84 -24.87
CA LYS A 13 38.88 31.22 -25.21
C LYS A 13 37.39 31.50 -24.96
N ASP A 14 36.54 30.55 -25.26
CA ASP A 14 35.09 30.64 -25.07
C ASP A 14 34.69 30.44 -23.59
N GLY A 15 35.65 30.27 -22.67
CA GLY A 15 35.41 30.05 -21.23
C GLY A 15 34.83 28.68 -20.88
N ARG A 16 34.78 27.76 -21.84
CA ARG A 16 34.19 26.41 -21.70
C ARG A 16 35.14 25.40 -21.06
N LEU A 17 36.45 25.66 -21.09
CA LEU A 17 37.47 24.84 -20.45
C LEU A 17 38.34 25.75 -19.58
N LYS A 18 38.33 25.52 -18.26
CA LYS A 18 39.16 26.28 -17.34
C LYS A 18 40.63 26.04 -17.66
N ALA A 19 41.41 27.10 -17.75
CA ALA A 19 42.84 27.01 -17.98
C ALA A 19 43.56 28.15 -17.26
N SER A 20 44.71 27.84 -16.68
CA SER A 20 45.65 28.84 -16.17
C SER A 20 46.63 29.21 -17.28
N LYS A 21 46.76 30.51 -17.57
CA LYS A 21 47.72 30.98 -18.57
C LYS A 21 49.07 31.21 -17.90
N VAL A 22 50.11 30.53 -18.37
CA VAL A 22 51.49 30.73 -17.90
C VAL A 22 52.35 31.05 -19.13
N GLY A 23 52.78 32.31 -19.24
CA GLY A 23 53.49 32.81 -20.41
C GLY A 23 52.65 32.73 -21.70
N ARG A 24 53.13 31.97 -22.69
CA ARG A 24 52.47 31.75 -24.00
C ARG A 24 51.60 30.49 -24.05
N GLU A 25 51.54 29.73 -22.96
CA GLU A 25 50.87 28.44 -22.90
C GLU A 25 49.66 28.47 -21.94
N TYR A 26 48.71 27.57 -22.21
CA TYR A 26 47.55 27.35 -21.35
C TYR A 26 47.72 25.99 -20.67
N PHE A 27 47.59 25.97 -19.35
CA PHE A 27 47.63 24.78 -18.52
C PHE A 27 46.21 24.47 -18.06
N VAL A 28 45.75 23.26 -18.38
CA VAL A 28 44.44 22.75 -17.96
C VAL A 28 44.73 21.58 -17.01
N SER A 29 44.02 21.50 -15.89
CA SER A 29 44.19 20.36 -14.99
C SER A 29 43.66 19.09 -15.67
N GLU A 30 44.21 17.92 -15.33
CA GLU A 30 43.68 16.64 -15.84
C GLU A 30 42.21 16.45 -15.44
N GLU A 31 41.83 16.92 -14.26
CA GLU A 31 40.45 16.89 -13.75
C GLU A 31 39.50 17.76 -14.59
N ASP A 32 39.93 18.97 -14.99
CA ASP A 32 39.15 19.85 -15.87
C ASP A 32 39.00 19.24 -17.27
N ILE A 33 40.04 18.59 -17.82
CA ILE A 33 39.96 17.88 -19.10
C ILE A 33 39.01 16.69 -19.00
N ALA A 34 39.13 15.86 -17.95
CA ALA A 34 38.28 14.70 -17.73
C ALA A 34 36.80 15.12 -17.61
N SER A 35 36.51 16.10 -16.75
CA SER A 35 35.17 16.69 -16.59
C SER A 35 34.61 17.25 -17.91
N PHE A 36 35.44 17.94 -18.69
CA PHE A 36 35.05 18.51 -19.98
C PHE A 36 34.70 17.43 -21.01
N LEU A 37 35.43 16.31 -21.04
CA LEU A 37 35.18 15.20 -21.96
C LEU A 37 34.02 14.31 -21.50
N GLU A 38 33.80 14.18 -20.20
CA GLU A 38 32.71 13.41 -19.60
C GLU A 38 31.36 14.11 -19.71
N LYS A 39 31.32 15.46 -19.58
CA LYS A 39 30.07 16.23 -19.56
C LYS A 39 29.14 15.91 -20.75
N PRO A 40 29.57 15.95 -22.03
CA PRO A 40 28.68 15.65 -23.15
C PRO A 40 28.14 14.22 -23.16
N LYS A 41 28.96 13.26 -22.70
CA LYS A 41 28.57 11.85 -22.62
C LYS A 41 27.47 11.66 -21.56
N LEU A 42 27.69 12.19 -20.36
CA LEU A 42 26.77 12.06 -19.25
C LEU A 42 25.50 12.88 -19.47
N LEU A 43 25.56 14.06 -20.10
CA LEU A 43 24.36 14.77 -20.52
C LEU A 43 23.56 13.99 -21.59
N GLY A 44 24.25 13.31 -22.50
CA GLY A 44 23.61 12.38 -23.44
C GLY A 44 22.91 11.21 -22.73
N GLU A 45 23.54 10.67 -21.70
CA GLU A 45 22.95 9.64 -20.84
C GLU A 45 21.72 10.17 -20.09
N ALA A 46 21.79 11.34 -19.46
CA ALA A 46 20.66 11.97 -18.80
C ALA A 46 19.47 12.19 -19.75
N ASN A 47 19.73 12.65 -20.98
CA ASN A 47 18.69 12.78 -22.00
C ASN A 47 18.08 11.43 -22.39
N SER A 48 18.89 10.37 -22.46
CA SER A 48 18.42 9.02 -22.75
C SER A 48 17.56 8.45 -21.61
N LEU A 49 17.96 8.70 -20.35
CA LEU A 49 17.19 8.33 -19.16
C LEU A 49 15.83 9.03 -19.15
N MET A 50 15.79 10.34 -19.42
CA MET A 50 14.54 11.10 -19.57
C MET A 50 13.68 10.56 -20.70
N ALA A 51 14.26 10.32 -21.87
CA ALA A 51 13.54 9.80 -23.02
C ALA A 51 12.92 8.42 -22.72
N ARG A 52 13.64 7.54 -22.02
CA ARG A 52 13.12 6.25 -21.58
C ARG A 52 12.00 6.42 -20.56
N ALA A 53 12.21 7.25 -19.54
CA ALA A 53 11.21 7.52 -18.50
C ALA A 53 9.88 8.05 -19.08
N ILE A 54 9.93 8.82 -20.17
CA ILE A 54 8.74 9.42 -20.79
C ILE A 54 8.13 8.53 -21.87
N ASN A 55 8.93 7.89 -22.72
CA ASN A 55 8.44 7.24 -23.95
C ASN A 55 8.29 5.72 -23.86
N ASP A 56 8.91 5.06 -22.87
CA ASP A 56 8.84 3.61 -22.74
C ASP A 56 7.40 3.16 -22.36
N THR A 57 6.87 2.18 -23.10
CA THR A 57 5.54 1.58 -22.89
C THR A 57 5.60 0.08 -22.62
N THR A 58 6.78 -0.50 -22.48
CA THR A 58 6.98 -1.96 -22.53
C THR A 58 7.76 -2.54 -21.35
N GLU A 59 8.62 -1.75 -20.70
CA GLU A 59 9.49 -2.25 -19.63
C GLU A 59 9.23 -1.58 -18.28
N LEU A 60 8.68 -0.37 -18.28
CA LEU A 60 8.45 0.41 -17.06
C LEU A 60 7.02 0.24 -16.55
N GLU A 61 6.76 -0.94 -15.97
CA GLU A 61 5.49 -1.30 -15.32
C GLU A 61 5.10 -0.24 -14.26
N PHE A 62 5.95 -0.06 -13.25
CA PHE A 62 5.67 0.84 -12.13
C PHE A 62 6.16 2.26 -12.39
N HIS A 63 5.37 3.26 -11.97
CA HIS A 63 5.78 4.67 -12.02
C HIS A 63 7.03 4.97 -11.17
N VAL A 64 7.30 4.15 -10.14
CA VAL A 64 8.53 4.24 -9.33
C VAL A 64 9.77 4.04 -10.20
N SER A 65 9.72 3.16 -11.21
CA SER A 65 10.84 2.98 -12.15
C SER A 65 11.09 4.25 -12.98
N ARG A 66 10.03 4.98 -13.35
CA ARG A 66 10.15 6.29 -14.04
C ARG A 66 10.71 7.37 -13.12
N LYS A 67 10.32 7.36 -11.85
CA LYS A 67 10.90 8.22 -10.81
C LYS A 67 12.41 7.98 -10.70
N GLU A 68 12.88 6.74 -10.64
CA GLU A 68 14.31 6.45 -10.52
C GLU A 68 15.12 6.98 -11.71
N LEU A 69 14.63 6.77 -12.94
CA LEU A 69 15.29 7.29 -14.14
C LEU A 69 15.35 8.82 -14.17
N THR A 70 14.26 9.49 -13.78
CA THR A 70 14.21 10.96 -13.72
C THR A 70 15.08 11.54 -12.60
N GLN A 71 15.23 10.83 -11.46
CA GLN A 71 16.17 11.19 -10.40
C GLN A 71 17.62 11.09 -10.86
N GLN A 72 17.98 9.99 -11.54
CA GLN A 72 19.32 9.82 -12.10
C GLN A 72 19.65 10.93 -13.12
N ALA A 73 18.70 11.25 -14.02
CA ALA A 73 18.87 12.34 -14.97
C ALA A 73 19.03 13.71 -14.26
N ARG A 74 18.20 14.00 -13.26
CA ARG A 74 18.28 15.23 -12.45
C ARG A 74 19.67 15.38 -11.83
N ASP A 75 20.18 14.33 -11.19
CA ASP A 75 21.46 14.38 -10.48
C ASP A 75 22.62 14.67 -11.45
N ILE A 76 22.57 14.11 -12.66
CA ILE A 76 23.52 14.41 -13.74
C ILE A 76 23.39 15.87 -14.20
N TYR A 77 22.18 16.35 -14.48
CA TYR A 77 21.96 17.74 -14.90
C TYR A 77 22.46 18.74 -13.84
N GLN A 78 22.16 18.48 -12.56
CA GLN A 78 22.59 19.31 -11.45
C GLN A 78 24.12 19.32 -11.31
N ARG A 79 24.78 18.16 -11.41
CA ARG A 79 26.25 18.05 -11.38
C ARG A 79 26.93 18.91 -12.44
N TYR A 80 26.32 19.06 -13.61
CA TYR A 80 26.90 19.80 -14.74
C TYR A 80 26.33 21.21 -14.96
N GLY A 81 25.53 21.72 -14.01
CA GLY A 81 25.02 23.08 -14.01
C GLY A 81 23.85 23.34 -14.97
N GLU A 82 23.19 22.30 -15.46
CA GLU A 82 22.01 22.40 -16.33
C GLU A 82 20.75 22.64 -15.49
N ALA A 83 20.67 23.81 -14.84
CA ALA A 83 19.68 24.10 -13.80
C ALA A 83 18.22 23.90 -14.25
N GLN A 84 17.86 24.34 -15.47
CA GLN A 84 16.51 24.18 -16.00
C GLN A 84 16.15 22.71 -16.23
N LEU A 85 17.05 21.92 -16.84
CA LEU A 85 16.82 20.50 -17.08
C LEU A 85 16.76 19.70 -15.78
N ALA A 86 17.60 20.06 -14.80
CA ALA A 86 17.53 19.50 -13.45
C ALA A 86 16.17 19.79 -12.80
N GLN A 87 15.64 21.01 -12.93
CA GLN A 87 14.34 21.37 -12.39
C GLN A 87 13.20 20.59 -13.06
N GLU A 88 13.19 20.50 -14.40
CA GLU A 88 12.19 19.72 -15.14
C GLU A 88 12.22 18.23 -14.73
N ALA A 89 13.42 17.64 -14.66
CA ALA A 89 13.59 16.26 -14.20
C ALA A 89 13.15 16.06 -12.73
N ASN A 90 13.34 17.08 -11.88
CA ASN A 90 12.87 17.03 -10.50
C ASN A 90 11.33 17.10 -10.41
N PHE A 91 10.67 17.90 -11.24
CA PHE A 91 9.21 17.90 -11.32
C PHE A 91 8.69 16.53 -11.77
N ASP A 92 9.26 15.97 -12.84
CA ASP A 92 8.88 14.63 -13.33
C ASP A 92 9.09 13.56 -12.25
N SER A 93 10.23 13.59 -11.57
CA SER A 93 10.52 12.67 -10.46
C SER A 93 9.48 12.75 -9.33
N ASN A 94 9.11 13.96 -8.93
CA ASN A 94 8.13 14.16 -7.87
C ASN A 94 6.75 13.66 -8.30
N ILE A 95 6.33 13.97 -9.54
CA ILE A 95 5.04 13.52 -10.09
C ILE A 95 4.98 11.98 -10.12
N PHE A 96 6.03 11.31 -10.59
CA PHE A 96 6.10 9.84 -10.62
C PHE A 96 6.28 9.21 -9.23
N GLY A 97 6.64 10.00 -8.21
CA GLY A 97 6.84 9.52 -6.85
C GLY A 97 5.57 9.48 -6.00
N TYR A 98 4.48 10.12 -6.43
CA TYR A 98 3.21 10.11 -5.71
C TYR A 98 2.56 8.72 -5.77
N SER A 99 1.71 8.45 -4.78
CA SER A 99 0.96 7.21 -4.71
C SER A 99 -0.32 7.32 -5.52
N LEU A 100 -0.22 7.04 -6.82
CA LEU A 100 -1.31 7.19 -7.78
C LEU A 100 -2.37 6.09 -7.67
N THR A 101 -2.77 5.69 -6.46
CA THR A 101 -3.73 4.59 -6.27
C THR A 101 -5.18 5.09 -6.25
N SER A 102 -6.07 4.39 -6.95
CA SER A 102 -7.50 4.66 -6.95
C SER A 102 -8.11 4.43 -5.55
N PRO A 103 -9.11 5.22 -5.12
CA PRO A 103 -9.83 5.01 -3.87
C PRO A 103 -10.53 3.65 -3.78
N PHE A 104 -10.82 3.00 -4.93
CA PHE A 104 -11.35 1.64 -4.95
C PHE A 104 -10.31 0.59 -4.51
N ARG A 105 -9.00 0.92 -4.55
CA ARG A 105 -7.91 0.04 -4.12
C ARG A 105 -7.31 0.45 -2.77
N ASN A 106 -7.29 1.75 -2.44
CA ASN A 106 -6.76 2.25 -1.17
C ASN A 106 -7.59 3.41 -0.61
N GLU A 107 -8.71 3.07 0.04
CA GLU A 107 -9.66 4.04 0.57
C GLU A 107 -9.07 4.90 1.71
N VAL A 108 -8.28 4.28 2.61
CA VAL A 108 -7.72 4.96 3.78
C VAL A 108 -6.74 6.07 3.37
N GLN A 109 -5.83 5.76 2.44
CA GLN A 109 -4.89 6.75 1.92
C GLN A 109 -5.60 7.86 1.17
N ASN A 110 -6.53 7.52 0.27
CA ASN A 110 -7.26 8.49 -0.53
C ASN A 110 -8.11 9.43 0.32
N LYS A 111 -8.69 8.95 1.43
CA LYS A 111 -9.40 9.80 2.40
C LYS A 111 -8.49 10.83 3.07
N LYS A 112 -7.23 10.47 3.35
CA LYS A 112 -6.28 11.35 4.05
C LYS A 112 -5.60 12.33 3.10
N TRP A 113 -5.16 11.86 1.93
CA TRP A 113 -4.25 12.60 1.05
C TRP A 113 -4.76 12.79 -0.38
N GLY A 114 -5.84 12.12 -0.77
CA GLY A 114 -6.26 12.03 -2.17
C GLY A 114 -5.30 11.21 -3.04
N ARG A 115 -5.46 11.35 -4.36
CA ARG A 115 -4.72 10.56 -5.37
C ARG A 115 -3.24 10.92 -5.49
N PHE A 116 -2.86 12.17 -5.26
CA PHE A 116 -1.46 12.61 -5.26
C PHE A 116 -0.92 12.63 -3.83
N GLY A 117 -1.13 11.52 -3.12
CA GLY A 117 -0.68 11.34 -1.74
C GLY A 117 0.78 10.88 -1.64
N PRO A 118 1.42 11.08 -0.48
CA PRO A 118 2.78 10.63 -0.26
C PRO A 118 2.86 9.10 -0.27
N THR A 119 4.00 8.56 -0.74
CA THR A 119 4.31 7.13 -0.70
C THR A 119 5.10 6.74 0.55
N GLY A 120 5.73 7.71 1.23
CA GLY A 120 6.48 7.49 2.47
C GLY A 120 6.28 8.62 3.48
N SER A 121 6.46 8.27 4.75
CA SER A 121 6.50 9.23 5.86
C SER A 121 7.63 8.85 6.80
N GLY A 122 8.21 9.85 7.46
CA GLY A 122 9.21 9.64 8.49
C GLY A 122 9.20 10.77 9.50
N THR A 123 10.11 10.68 10.46
CA THR A 123 10.35 11.73 11.44
C THR A 123 11.79 12.19 11.30
N ASP A 124 12.00 13.50 11.18
CA ASP A 124 13.35 14.05 11.11
C ASP A 124 14.06 14.00 12.47
N LYS A 125 15.34 14.38 12.48
CA LYS A 125 16.17 14.44 13.70
C LYS A 125 15.62 15.36 14.81
N ASN A 126 14.67 16.24 14.48
CA ASN A 126 14.04 17.18 15.42
C ASN A 126 12.66 16.68 15.88
N GLY A 127 12.24 15.47 15.52
CA GLY A 127 10.91 14.95 15.85
C GLY A 127 9.80 15.44 14.93
N LYS A 128 10.10 16.16 13.83
CA LYS A 128 9.09 16.67 12.90
C LYS A 128 8.74 15.61 11.87
N GLU A 129 7.46 15.34 11.70
CA GLU A 129 6.96 14.47 10.63
C GLU A 129 7.25 15.08 9.25
N TYR A 130 7.73 14.25 8.33
CA TYR A 130 7.89 14.62 6.92
C TYR A 130 7.26 13.55 6.02
N HIS A 131 6.83 13.99 4.84
CA HIS A 131 6.19 13.15 3.83
C HIS A 131 6.99 13.20 2.52
N PHE A 132 7.01 12.10 1.79
CA PHE A 132 7.65 12.04 0.48
C PHE A 132 6.79 11.28 -0.54
N PRO A 133 6.54 11.85 -1.73
CA PRO A 133 6.68 13.28 -2.04
C PRO A 133 5.75 14.11 -1.16
N ASP A 134 6.11 15.36 -0.89
CA ASP A 134 5.29 16.26 -0.07
C ASP A 134 4.11 16.79 -0.91
N PRO A 135 2.85 16.57 -0.51
CA PRO A 135 1.69 17.07 -1.26
C PRO A 135 1.68 18.59 -1.48
N SER A 136 2.38 19.35 -0.64
CA SER A 136 2.54 20.80 -0.80
C SER A 136 3.43 21.20 -1.98
N TRP A 137 4.17 20.27 -2.58
CA TRP A 137 4.99 20.53 -3.76
C TRP A 137 4.17 20.69 -5.05
N VAL A 138 2.87 20.38 -5.03
CA VAL A 138 2.00 20.69 -6.17
C VAL A 138 1.64 22.17 -6.16
N ASP A 139 2.54 22.98 -6.71
CA ASP A 139 2.36 24.41 -6.92
C ASP A 139 2.09 24.75 -8.40
N GLU A 140 1.91 26.03 -8.71
CA GLU A 140 1.62 26.47 -10.09
C GLU A 140 2.77 26.16 -11.06
N GLN A 141 4.03 26.12 -10.60
CA GLN A 141 5.16 25.77 -11.47
C GLN A 141 5.11 24.30 -11.87
N MET A 142 4.78 23.41 -10.94
CA MET A 142 4.59 21.98 -11.23
C MET A 142 3.39 21.78 -12.17
N LEU A 143 2.30 22.54 -11.99
CA LEU A 143 1.15 22.49 -12.89
C LEU A 143 1.47 23.02 -14.29
N ASP A 144 2.24 24.10 -14.41
CA ASP A 144 2.72 24.62 -15.70
C ASP A 144 3.63 23.62 -16.41
N HIS A 145 4.51 22.96 -15.67
CA HIS A 145 5.33 21.86 -16.19
C HIS A 145 4.46 20.71 -16.71
N ALA A 146 3.44 20.30 -15.95
CA ALA A 146 2.51 19.26 -16.40
C ALA A 146 1.74 19.69 -17.65
N ARG A 147 1.27 20.95 -17.74
CA ARG A 147 0.60 21.49 -18.95
C ARG A 147 1.51 21.46 -20.17
N LYS A 148 2.79 21.82 -20.01
CA LYS A 148 3.80 21.69 -21.06
C LYS A 148 3.94 20.24 -21.49
N ARG A 149 4.11 19.31 -20.54
CA ARG A 149 4.23 17.86 -20.82
C ARG A 149 3.02 17.30 -21.56
N VAL A 150 1.80 17.71 -21.24
CA VAL A 150 0.58 17.28 -21.96
C VAL A 150 0.63 17.59 -23.46
N SER A 151 1.35 18.64 -23.87
CA SER A 151 1.51 18.98 -25.30
C SER A 151 2.67 18.24 -26.00
N GLU A 152 3.63 17.71 -25.23
CA GLU A 152 4.87 17.10 -25.74
C GLU A 152 4.81 15.57 -25.74
N VAL A 153 4.16 14.98 -24.73
CA VAL A 153 4.16 13.55 -24.46
C VAL A 153 3.07 12.85 -25.25
N LYS A 154 3.44 11.75 -25.94
CA LYS A 154 2.50 10.90 -26.69
C LYS A 154 2.20 9.56 -26.02
N ASN A 155 2.99 9.18 -25.02
CA ASN A 155 2.83 7.93 -24.29
C ASN A 155 1.60 8.02 -23.35
N PRO A 156 0.53 7.24 -23.56
CA PRO A 156 -0.67 7.31 -22.72
C PRO A 156 -0.42 6.99 -21.24
N LEU A 157 0.56 6.13 -20.93
CA LEU A 157 0.91 5.76 -19.54
C LEU A 157 1.40 6.95 -18.73
N VAL A 158 2.13 7.85 -19.38
CA VAL A 158 2.72 9.03 -18.75
C VAL A 158 1.79 10.23 -18.89
N LEU A 159 1.18 10.38 -20.08
CA LEU A 159 0.25 11.46 -20.38
C LEU A 159 -0.94 11.47 -19.41
N SER A 160 -1.51 10.29 -19.10
CA SER A 160 -2.63 10.15 -18.17
C SER A 160 -2.31 10.74 -16.78
N ILE A 161 -1.08 10.59 -16.29
CA ILE A 161 -0.66 11.11 -14.98
C ILE A 161 -0.60 12.63 -14.99
N TYR A 162 -0.02 13.25 -16.02
CA TYR A 162 0.03 14.70 -16.12
C TYR A 162 -1.35 15.31 -16.27
N GLU A 163 -2.20 14.70 -17.10
CA GLU A 163 -3.59 15.14 -17.25
C GLU A 163 -4.37 14.99 -15.94
N ASP A 164 -4.16 13.91 -15.18
CA ASP A 164 -4.81 13.70 -13.90
C ASP A 164 -4.33 14.67 -12.82
N LEU A 165 -3.04 15.03 -12.84
CA LEU A 165 -2.51 16.07 -11.95
C LEU A 165 -3.22 17.40 -12.22
N ILE A 166 -3.29 17.80 -13.49
CA ILE A 166 -3.99 19.03 -13.88
C ILE A 166 -5.48 18.93 -13.51
N PHE A 167 -6.15 17.82 -13.81
CA PHE A 167 -7.56 17.61 -13.48
C PHE A 167 -7.81 17.70 -11.97
N THR A 168 -6.98 17.05 -11.16
CA THR A 168 -7.15 16.97 -9.70
C THR A 168 -7.06 18.35 -9.05
N TYR A 169 -6.12 19.17 -9.50
CA TYR A 169 -5.85 20.50 -8.94
C TYR A 169 -6.50 21.66 -9.72
N SER A 170 -7.22 21.38 -10.81
CA SER A 170 -7.97 22.40 -11.56
C SER A 170 -9.19 22.92 -10.80
N LYS A 171 -9.63 24.14 -11.13
CA LYS A 171 -10.89 24.70 -10.63
C LYS A 171 -12.06 23.90 -11.20
N GLU A 172 -13.16 23.83 -10.45
CA GLU A 172 -14.32 22.98 -10.79
C GLU A 172 -14.89 23.22 -12.19
N LYS A 173 -14.90 24.48 -12.65
CA LYS A 173 -15.35 24.86 -13.99
C LYS A 173 -14.51 24.25 -15.11
N ASP A 174 -13.22 24.02 -14.87
CA ASP A 174 -12.25 23.55 -15.86
C ASP A 174 -12.15 22.00 -15.83
N LYS A 175 -12.46 21.38 -14.68
CA LYS A 175 -12.46 19.91 -14.51
C LYS A 175 -13.37 19.20 -15.50
N ARG A 176 -14.57 19.73 -15.76
CA ARG A 176 -15.52 19.10 -16.69
C ARG A 176 -14.97 19.01 -18.10
N THR A 177 -14.29 20.05 -18.56
CA THR A 177 -13.72 20.12 -19.91
C THR A 177 -12.52 19.18 -20.06
N GLN A 178 -11.75 18.97 -19.00
CA GLN A 178 -10.57 18.10 -19.01
C GLN A 178 -10.92 16.63 -18.81
N ALA A 179 -11.94 16.32 -18.00
CA ALA A 179 -12.24 14.97 -17.56
C ALA A 179 -12.41 13.97 -18.70
N LYS A 180 -13.09 14.35 -19.78
CA LYS A 180 -13.30 13.44 -20.91
C LYS A 180 -11.96 13.00 -21.51
N LYS A 181 -11.05 13.95 -21.74
CA LYS A 181 -9.72 13.67 -22.29
C LYS A 181 -8.92 12.78 -21.33
N THR A 182 -8.93 13.11 -20.04
CA THR A 182 -8.25 12.32 -19.00
C THR A 182 -8.79 10.89 -18.92
N VAL A 183 -10.10 10.70 -19.03
CA VAL A 183 -10.75 9.37 -19.08
C VAL A 183 -10.27 8.60 -20.31
N GLU A 184 -10.32 9.21 -21.49
CA GLU A 184 -9.87 8.58 -22.75
C GLU A 184 -8.40 8.14 -22.65
N THR A 185 -7.50 9.01 -22.15
CA THR A 185 -6.09 8.66 -21.97
C THR A 185 -5.87 7.57 -20.93
N TYR A 186 -6.64 7.52 -19.84
CA TYR A 186 -6.57 6.41 -18.89
C TYR A 186 -7.05 5.08 -19.49
N LEU A 187 -8.08 5.09 -20.34
CA LEU A 187 -8.52 3.88 -21.04
C LEU A 187 -7.45 3.38 -22.03
N GLU A 188 -6.75 4.29 -22.72
CA GLU A 188 -5.59 3.93 -23.56
C GLU A 188 -4.44 3.36 -22.72
N ALA A 189 -4.13 3.98 -21.57
CA ALA A 189 -3.12 3.47 -20.64
C ALA A 189 -3.47 2.07 -20.11
N ALA A 190 -4.73 1.86 -19.70
CA ALA A 190 -5.24 0.58 -19.25
C ALA A 190 -5.08 -0.49 -20.33
N LYS A 191 -5.36 -0.17 -21.60
CA LYS A 191 -5.16 -1.09 -22.71
C LYS A 191 -3.71 -1.55 -22.83
N ILE A 192 -2.75 -0.62 -22.81
CA ILE A 192 -1.31 -0.95 -22.90
C ILE A 192 -0.89 -1.81 -21.71
N GLN A 193 -1.30 -1.45 -20.49
CA GLN A 193 -0.98 -2.21 -19.27
C GLN A 193 -1.55 -3.64 -19.32
N TYR A 194 -2.77 -3.80 -19.82
CA TYR A 194 -3.40 -5.11 -20.00
C TYR A 194 -2.64 -5.97 -21.03
N GLU A 195 -2.23 -5.39 -22.16
CA GLU A 195 -1.47 -6.07 -23.21
C GLU A 195 -0.09 -6.54 -22.72
N ASN A 196 0.51 -5.85 -21.75
CA ASN A 196 1.77 -6.22 -21.10
C ASN A 196 1.61 -7.12 -19.85
N ASP A 197 0.39 -7.52 -19.49
CA ASP A 197 0.06 -8.28 -18.26
C ASP A 197 0.39 -7.55 -16.93
N TRP A 198 0.42 -6.21 -16.95
CA TRP A 198 0.60 -5.34 -15.78
C TRP A 198 -0.73 -5.13 -15.05
N MET A 199 -1.25 -6.19 -14.46
CA MET A 199 -2.64 -6.25 -14.01
C MET A 199 -2.97 -5.23 -12.91
N PHE A 200 -2.03 -4.87 -12.04
CA PHE A 200 -2.30 -3.89 -10.98
C PHE A 200 -2.43 -2.46 -11.53
N GLU A 201 -1.57 -2.08 -12.46
CA GLU A 201 -1.53 -0.80 -13.14
C GLU A 201 -2.74 -0.66 -14.04
N PHE A 202 -3.06 -1.72 -14.79
CA PHE A 202 -4.28 -1.84 -15.58
C PHE A 202 -5.52 -1.56 -14.73
N LEU A 203 -5.64 -2.22 -13.58
CA LEU A 203 -6.77 -2.01 -12.67
C LEU A 203 -6.81 -0.58 -12.15
N ASP A 204 -5.67 0.02 -11.80
CA ASP A 204 -5.64 1.41 -11.34
C ASP A 204 -6.17 2.37 -12.42
N SER A 205 -5.64 2.27 -13.64
CA SER A 205 -6.03 3.13 -14.77
C SER A 205 -7.51 2.96 -15.11
N LEU A 206 -8.00 1.72 -15.18
CA LEU A 206 -9.40 1.43 -15.46
C LEU A 206 -10.32 1.99 -14.36
N LEU A 207 -10.00 1.75 -13.09
CA LEU A 207 -10.79 2.25 -11.96
C LEU A 207 -10.73 3.77 -11.85
N ARG A 208 -9.60 4.40 -12.17
CA ARG A 208 -9.49 5.86 -12.21
C ARG A 208 -10.33 6.47 -13.32
N SER A 209 -10.36 5.86 -14.51
CA SER A 209 -11.25 6.29 -15.60
C SER A 209 -12.72 6.27 -15.16
N PHE A 210 -13.13 5.24 -14.40
CA PHE A 210 -14.47 5.12 -13.85
C PHE A 210 -14.76 6.19 -12.78
N GLU A 211 -13.81 6.41 -11.87
CA GLU A 211 -13.91 7.46 -10.85
C GLU A 211 -14.09 8.85 -11.46
N ILE A 212 -13.25 9.23 -12.43
CA ILE A 212 -13.31 10.55 -13.08
C ILE A 212 -14.64 10.71 -13.83
N SER A 213 -15.08 9.68 -14.57
CA SER A 213 -16.37 9.73 -15.27
C SER A 213 -17.55 9.90 -14.31
N ASN A 214 -17.52 9.25 -13.14
CA ASN A 214 -18.52 9.42 -12.08
C ASN A 214 -18.49 10.82 -11.45
N TYR A 215 -17.31 11.40 -11.26
CA TYR A 215 -17.15 12.74 -10.72
C TYR A 215 -17.83 13.79 -11.58
N VAL A 216 -17.61 13.77 -12.91
CA VAL A 216 -18.16 14.80 -13.82
C VAL A 216 -19.61 14.57 -14.21
N LYS A 217 -20.16 13.39 -13.91
CA LYS A 217 -21.55 13.00 -14.20
C LYS A 217 -21.92 13.08 -15.68
N ASP A 218 -20.95 12.89 -16.57
CA ASP A 218 -21.21 12.75 -18.01
C ASP A 218 -21.75 11.35 -18.30
N GLU A 219 -23.01 11.25 -18.72
CA GLU A 219 -23.70 9.96 -18.91
C GLU A 219 -23.08 9.13 -20.04
N LYS A 220 -22.67 9.79 -21.14
CA LYS A 220 -22.08 9.12 -22.29
C LYS A 220 -20.73 8.50 -21.91
N THR A 221 -19.82 9.28 -21.34
CA THR A 221 -18.50 8.83 -20.90
C THR A 221 -18.61 7.75 -19.82
N ARG A 222 -19.53 7.87 -18.86
CA ARG A 222 -19.75 6.81 -17.86
C ARG A 222 -20.20 5.49 -18.49
N THR A 223 -21.14 5.56 -19.43
CA THR A 223 -21.65 4.37 -20.13
C THR A 223 -20.53 3.68 -20.92
N GLU A 224 -19.70 4.46 -21.62
CA GLU A 224 -18.53 3.95 -22.36
C GLU A 224 -17.53 3.25 -21.42
N VAL A 225 -17.23 3.84 -20.26
CA VAL A 225 -16.31 3.24 -19.27
C VAL A 225 -16.88 1.95 -18.67
N ILE A 226 -18.17 1.92 -18.29
CA ILE A 226 -18.82 0.72 -17.76
C ILE A 226 -18.79 -0.42 -18.79
N GLN A 227 -19.08 -0.12 -20.06
CA GLN A 227 -18.97 -1.10 -21.14
C GLN A 227 -17.55 -1.66 -21.26
N LYS A 228 -16.53 -0.80 -21.20
CA LYS A 228 -15.12 -1.22 -21.20
C LYS A 228 -14.77 -2.10 -19.99
N MET A 229 -15.26 -1.77 -18.79
CA MET A 229 -15.06 -2.61 -17.61
C MET A 229 -15.63 -4.03 -17.82
N PHE A 230 -16.83 -4.15 -18.39
CA PHE A 230 -17.42 -5.46 -18.70
C PHE A 230 -16.72 -6.20 -19.84
N GLU A 231 -16.20 -5.49 -20.85
CA GLU A 231 -15.35 -6.09 -21.88
C GLU A 231 -14.09 -6.72 -21.26
N TYR A 232 -13.42 -6.02 -20.35
CA TYR A 232 -12.24 -6.55 -19.67
C TYR A 232 -12.56 -7.68 -18.70
N ILE A 233 -13.67 -7.61 -17.94
CA ILE A 233 -14.13 -8.73 -17.11
C ILE A 233 -14.21 -10.02 -17.95
N LYS A 234 -14.84 -9.96 -19.12
CA LYS A 234 -14.97 -11.13 -20.01
C LYS A 234 -13.60 -11.65 -20.48
N GLN A 235 -12.65 -10.76 -20.77
CA GLN A 235 -11.31 -11.15 -21.20
C GLN A 235 -10.51 -11.80 -20.05
N ILE A 236 -10.55 -11.21 -18.85
CA ILE A 236 -9.88 -11.72 -17.64
C ILE A 236 -10.38 -13.11 -17.27
N VAL A 237 -11.70 -13.31 -17.29
CA VAL A 237 -12.31 -14.62 -17.02
C VAL A 237 -11.87 -15.66 -18.05
N ARG A 238 -11.84 -15.31 -19.35
CA ARG A 238 -11.36 -16.21 -20.42
C ARG A 238 -9.89 -16.59 -20.26
N GLN A 239 -9.08 -15.75 -19.63
CA GLN A 239 -7.68 -16.02 -19.34
C GLN A 239 -7.47 -16.79 -18.03
N ASN A 240 -8.53 -17.26 -17.36
CA ASN A 240 -8.48 -17.92 -16.05
C ASN A 240 -7.78 -17.07 -14.97
N LYS A 241 -7.95 -15.74 -15.02
CA LYS A 241 -7.41 -14.82 -14.01
C LYS A 241 -8.51 -14.11 -13.20
N PRO A 242 -9.57 -14.80 -12.71
CA PRO A 242 -10.75 -14.15 -12.16
C PRO A 242 -10.44 -13.22 -10.98
N ARG A 243 -9.35 -13.45 -10.22
CA ARG A 243 -8.91 -12.56 -9.12
C ARG A 243 -8.99 -11.08 -9.47
N TYR A 244 -8.55 -10.69 -10.66
CA TYR A 244 -8.50 -9.29 -11.07
C TYR A 244 -9.88 -8.68 -11.39
N CYS A 245 -10.95 -9.48 -11.38
CA CYS A 245 -12.31 -8.96 -11.48
C CYS A 245 -12.79 -8.34 -10.17
N LEU A 246 -12.24 -8.70 -9.00
CA LEU A 246 -12.79 -8.29 -7.70
C LEU A 246 -12.90 -6.77 -7.56
N GLU A 247 -11.83 -6.04 -7.86
CA GLU A 247 -11.81 -4.58 -7.76
C GLU A 247 -12.75 -3.90 -8.76
N ILE A 248 -12.89 -4.48 -9.97
CA ILE A 248 -13.83 -3.99 -11.00
C ILE A 248 -15.28 -4.19 -10.53
N LEU A 249 -15.61 -5.39 -10.05
CA LEU A 249 -16.95 -5.71 -9.54
C LEU A 249 -17.30 -4.87 -8.31
N ASP A 250 -16.34 -4.63 -7.41
CA ASP A 250 -16.49 -3.76 -6.24
C ASP A 250 -16.88 -2.33 -6.64
N ALA A 251 -16.16 -1.76 -7.61
CA ALA A 251 -16.43 -0.41 -8.09
C ALA A 251 -17.80 -0.29 -8.76
N LEU A 252 -18.17 -1.28 -9.58
CA LEU A 252 -19.49 -1.35 -10.22
C LEU A 252 -20.62 -1.44 -9.17
N LEU A 253 -20.47 -2.29 -8.14
CA LEU A 253 -21.49 -2.44 -7.09
C LEU A 253 -21.60 -1.23 -6.16
N LYS A 254 -20.50 -0.53 -5.88
CA LYS A 254 -20.55 0.76 -5.16
C LYS A 254 -21.40 1.81 -5.90
N ASN A 255 -21.59 1.62 -7.21
CA ASN A 255 -22.39 2.48 -8.07
C ASN A 255 -23.52 1.69 -8.76
N PHE A 256 -24.12 0.73 -8.05
CA PHE A 256 -25.08 -0.21 -8.64
C PHE A 256 -26.29 0.46 -9.30
N ASP A 257 -26.69 1.66 -8.84
CA ASP A 257 -27.78 2.46 -9.42
C ASP A 257 -27.52 2.85 -10.90
N LEU A 258 -26.26 2.81 -11.35
CA LEU A 258 -25.89 3.06 -12.74
C LEU A 258 -26.00 1.81 -13.62
N LEU A 259 -26.21 0.63 -13.04
CA LEU A 259 -26.22 -0.63 -13.77
C LEU A 259 -27.64 -1.00 -14.20
N SER A 260 -27.78 -1.42 -15.45
CA SER A 260 -28.97 -2.12 -15.90
C SER A 260 -29.11 -3.48 -15.21
N LYS A 261 -30.32 -4.04 -15.23
CA LYS A 261 -30.59 -5.39 -14.69
C LYS A 261 -29.64 -6.44 -15.30
N LYS A 262 -29.41 -6.37 -16.61
CA LYS A 262 -28.52 -7.29 -17.34
C LYS A 262 -27.06 -7.16 -16.92
N GLU A 263 -26.59 -5.94 -16.67
CA GLU A 263 -25.22 -5.70 -16.18
C GLU A 263 -25.05 -6.21 -14.75
N LEU A 264 -26.07 -6.05 -13.91
CA LEU A 264 -26.08 -6.62 -12.57
C LEU A 264 -26.10 -8.16 -12.58
N GLU A 265 -26.86 -8.77 -13.49
CA GLU A 265 -26.81 -10.23 -13.74
C GLU A 265 -25.40 -10.68 -14.12
N LEU A 266 -24.70 -9.94 -14.99
CA LEU A 266 -23.32 -10.23 -15.36
C LEU A 266 -22.34 -10.10 -14.18
N VAL A 267 -22.57 -9.15 -13.27
CA VAL A 267 -21.81 -9.05 -12.01
C VAL A 267 -22.00 -10.32 -11.17
N PHE A 268 -23.24 -10.79 -11.01
CA PHE A 268 -23.52 -12.03 -10.28
C PHE A 268 -22.85 -13.25 -10.92
N GLU A 269 -22.99 -13.43 -12.23
CA GLU A 269 -22.40 -14.55 -12.97
C GLU A 269 -20.88 -14.56 -12.86
N THR A 270 -20.25 -13.39 -13.03
CA THR A 270 -18.80 -13.25 -12.91
C THR A 270 -18.33 -13.57 -11.50
N ALA A 271 -19.02 -13.06 -10.49
CA ALA A 271 -18.64 -13.30 -9.11
C ALA A 271 -18.83 -14.78 -8.71
N ARG A 272 -19.91 -15.42 -9.16
CA ARG A 272 -20.13 -16.86 -8.96
C ARG A 272 -19.04 -17.69 -9.63
N THR A 273 -18.69 -17.35 -10.87
CA THR A 273 -17.58 -18.01 -11.61
C THR A 273 -16.26 -17.91 -10.84
N GLY A 274 -15.97 -16.73 -10.26
CA GLY A 274 -14.79 -16.54 -9.42
C GLY A 274 -14.83 -17.35 -8.12
N ALA A 275 -15.98 -17.39 -7.44
CA ALA A 275 -16.15 -18.20 -6.23
C ALA A 275 -15.94 -19.70 -6.52
N ASP A 276 -16.54 -20.20 -7.59
CA ASP A 276 -16.42 -21.60 -8.01
C ASP A 276 -14.98 -21.94 -8.45
N PHE A 277 -14.29 -20.99 -9.11
CA PHE A 277 -12.89 -21.17 -9.50
C PHE A 277 -11.97 -21.38 -8.29
N PHE A 278 -12.14 -20.59 -7.22
CA PHE A 278 -11.28 -20.65 -6.04
C PHE A 278 -11.73 -21.65 -4.97
N GLY A 279 -13.03 -21.96 -4.91
CA GLY A 279 -13.62 -22.85 -3.90
C GLY A 279 -14.06 -24.22 -4.41
N GLY A 280 -14.12 -24.42 -5.73
CA GLY A 280 -14.55 -25.65 -6.38
C GLY A 280 -13.48 -26.73 -6.41
N LYS A 281 -13.74 -27.80 -7.17
CA LYS A 281 -12.81 -28.94 -7.31
C LYS A 281 -11.49 -28.47 -7.96
N GLY A 282 -10.42 -28.45 -7.18
CA GLY A 282 -9.08 -28.03 -7.62
C GLY A 282 -8.72 -26.60 -7.24
N GLY A 283 -9.63 -25.82 -6.65
CA GLY A 283 -9.32 -24.55 -6.01
C GLY A 283 -8.80 -24.75 -4.59
N ASP A 284 -7.80 -23.96 -4.19
CA ASP A 284 -7.13 -24.05 -2.87
C ASP A 284 -7.14 -22.72 -2.10
N ASN A 285 -7.88 -21.71 -2.59
CA ASN A 285 -7.88 -20.36 -2.04
C ASN A 285 -9.27 -19.95 -1.54
N ARG A 286 -9.61 -20.47 -0.36
CA ARG A 286 -10.87 -20.21 0.34
C ARG A 286 -11.06 -18.72 0.69
N TYR A 287 -9.99 -17.98 0.93
CA TYR A 287 -10.05 -16.53 1.12
C TYR A 287 -10.61 -15.82 -0.13
N LEU A 288 -10.06 -16.11 -1.31
CA LEU A 288 -10.55 -15.51 -2.56
C LEU A 288 -11.95 -15.98 -2.92
N GLN A 289 -12.30 -17.25 -2.66
CA GLN A 289 -13.69 -17.70 -2.77
C GLN A 289 -14.63 -16.78 -1.98
N ARG A 290 -14.32 -16.53 -0.69
CA ARG A 290 -15.14 -15.67 0.16
C ARG A 290 -15.18 -14.23 -0.33
N SER A 291 -14.09 -13.67 -0.84
CA SER A 291 -14.10 -12.33 -1.44
C SER A 291 -15.10 -12.22 -2.61
N PHE A 292 -15.27 -13.27 -3.42
CA PHE A 292 -16.32 -13.31 -4.43
C PHE A 292 -17.73 -13.48 -3.85
N LEU A 293 -17.89 -14.33 -2.83
CA LEU A 293 -19.18 -14.47 -2.14
C LEU A 293 -19.62 -13.14 -1.50
N GLU A 294 -18.70 -12.34 -0.97
CA GLU A 294 -18.98 -11.00 -0.44
C GLU A 294 -19.45 -10.03 -1.55
N VAL A 295 -18.94 -10.16 -2.77
CA VAL A 295 -19.45 -9.40 -3.94
C VAL A 295 -20.90 -9.81 -4.23
N ILE A 296 -21.20 -11.11 -4.28
CA ILE A 296 -22.55 -11.63 -4.52
C ILE A 296 -23.51 -11.18 -3.40
N GLU A 297 -23.10 -11.28 -2.14
CA GLU A 297 -23.90 -10.86 -0.99
C GLU A 297 -24.27 -9.38 -1.08
N ARG A 298 -23.30 -8.51 -1.42
CA ARG A 298 -23.53 -7.07 -1.57
C ARG A 298 -24.47 -6.75 -2.73
N ALA A 299 -24.35 -7.48 -3.84
CA ALA A 299 -25.28 -7.35 -4.97
C ALA A 299 -26.72 -7.75 -4.59
N TYR A 300 -26.91 -8.83 -3.81
CA TYR A 300 -28.23 -9.19 -3.30
C TYR A 300 -28.77 -8.21 -2.24
N LYS A 301 -27.89 -7.64 -1.40
CA LYS A 301 -28.26 -6.55 -0.47
C LYS A 301 -28.75 -5.32 -1.23
N ALA A 302 -28.05 -4.92 -2.30
CA ALA A 302 -28.44 -3.79 -3.14
C ALA A 302 -29.82 -3.99 -3.79
N THR A 303 -30.12 -5.21 -4.22
CA THR A 303 -31.44 -5.60 -4.78
C THR A 303 -32.48 -5.97 -3.73
N LYS A 304 -32.17 -5.84 -2.44
CA LYS A 304 -33.04 -6.15 -1.29
C LYS A 304 -33.53 -7.61 -1.25
N ASN A 305 -32.79 -8.55 -1.84
CA ASN A 305 -33.11 -9.96 -1.83
C ASN A 305 -32.57 -10.66 -0.57
N LYS A 306 -33.32 -10.58 0.54
CA LYS A 306 -32.89 -11.09 1.85
C LYS A 306 -32.65 -12.60 1.89
N GLU A 307 -33.46 -13.38 1.15
CA GLU A 307 -33.34 -14.83 1.09
C GLU A 307 -32.00 -15.23 0.47
N LYS A 308 -31.65 -14.62 -0.67
CA LYS A 308 -30.36 -14.87 -1.32
C LYS A 308 -29.17 -14.35 -0.52
N VAL A 309 -29.32 -13.26 0.23
CA VAL A 309 -28.27 -12.82 1.17
C VAL A 309 -27.99 -13.91 2.21
N LEU A 310 -29.03 -14.52 2.79
CA LEU A 310 -28.88 -15.58 3.78
C LEU A 310 -28.20 -16.82 3.18
N GLU A 311 -28.61 -17.26 1.98
CA GLU A 311 -27.98 -18.38 1.27
C GLU A 311 -26.47 -18.17 1.11
N ILE A 312 -26.05 -16.98 0.67
CA ILE A 312 -24.63 -16.67 0.46
C ILE A 312 -23.86 -16.59 1.79
N GLN A 313 -24.47 -16.09 2.86
CA GLN A 313 -23.85 -16.05 4.17
C GLN A 313 -23.62 -17.47 4.72
N LEU A 314 -24.56 -18.39 4.49
CA LEU A 314 -24.37 -19.81 4.82
C LEU A 314 -23.25 -20.44 4.00
N GLU A 315 -23.13 -20.11 2.71
CA GLU A 315 -22.02 -20.57 1.86
C GLU A 315 -20.65 -20.05 2.36
N GLN A 316 -20.58 -18.81 2.86
CA GLN A 316 -19.37 -18.29 3.50
C GLN A 316 -19.03 -19.04 4.80
N VAL A 317 -20.04 -19.38 5.62
CA VAL A 317 -19.88 -20.21 6.82
C VAL A 317 -19.29 -21.58 6.45
N ASP A 318 -19.82 -22.22 5.42
CA ASP A 318 -19.32 -23.51 4.95
C ASP A 318 -17.89 -23.41 4.40
N SER A 319 -17.55 -22.33 3.71
CA SER A 319 -16.18 -22.07 3.26
C SER A 319 -15.19 -22.01 4.44
N TYR A 320 -15.54 -21.33 5.52
CA TYR A 320 -14.70 -21.30 6.74
C TYR A 320 -14.63 -22.67 7.43
N LYS A 321 -15.72 -23.43 7.48
CA LYS A 321 -15.74 -24.80 8.02
C LYS A 321 -14.80 -25.71 7.24
N MET A 322 -14.87 -25.67 5.91
CA MET A 322 -13.98 -26.45 5.04
C MET A 322 -12.52 -26.07 5.25
N GLU A 323 -12.20 -24.78 5.30
CA GLU A 323 -10.82 -24.34 5.53
C GLU A 323 -10.30 -24.78 6.90
N GLY A 324 -11.12 -24.71 7.95
CA GLY A 324 -10.75 -25.24 9.27
C GLY A 324 -10.46 -26.75 9.24
N GLN A 325 -11.24 -27.53 8.48
CA GLN A 325 -10.99 -28.96 8.28
C GLN A 325 -9.70 -29.22 7.48
N GLU A 326 -9.49 -28.50 6.39
CA GLU A 326 -8.28 -28.58 5.55
C GLU A 326 -7.01 -28.19 6.33
N LYS A 327 -7.13 -27.24 7.28
CA LYS A 327 -6.04 -26.77 8.15
C LYS A 327 -6.02 -27.45 9.52
N SER A 328 -6.75 -28.56 9.69
CA SER A 328 -6.80 -29.35 10.93
C SER A 328 -5.45 -29.90 11.38
N GLY A 329 -4.40 -29.80 10.55
CA GLY A 329 -3.01 -30.04 10.94
C GLY A 329 -2.58 -29.24 12.17
N SER A 330 -3.05 -28.00 12.34
CA SER A 330 -2.88 -27.20 13.56
C SER A 330 -4.23 -26.91 14.23
N GLY A 331 -4.37 -27.28 15.50
CA GLY A 331 -5.53 -26.98 16.33
C GLY A 331 -5.79 -25.48 16.45
N LEU A 332 -4.73 -24.65 16.60
CA LEU A 332 -4.87 -23.19 16.66
C LEU A 332 -5.44 -22.61 15.35
N VAL A 333 -4.89 -23.04 14.21
CA VAL A 333 -5.31 -22.54 12.90
C VAL A 333 -6.73 -23.00 12.57
N ALA A 334 -7.08 -24.25 12.86
CA ALA A 334 -8.43 -24.77 12.66
C ALA A 334 -9.46 -24.05 13.53
N ALA A 335 -9.14 -23.84 14.83
CA ALA A 335 -10.01 -23.12 15.76
C ALA A 335 -10.31 -21.70 15.26
N HIS A 336 -9.30 -20.97 14.76
CA HIS A 336 -9.50 -19.63 14.19
C HIS A 336 -10.55 -19.61 13.08
N PHE A 337 -10.51 -20.55 12.14
CA PHE A 337 -11.49 -20.59 11.05
C PHE A 337 -12.89 -21.00 11.52
N TYR A 338 -12.99 -21.92 12.49
CA TYR A 338 -14.29 -22.26 13.09
C TYR A 338 -14.89 -21.10 13.90
N GLU A 339 -14.06 -20.31 14.58
CA GLU A 339 -14.49 -19.08 15.26
C GLU A 339 -15.02 -18.05 14.26
N LYS A 340 -14.35 -17.87 13.11
CA LYS A 340 -14.83 -17.00 12.03
C LYS A 340 -16.16 -17.47 11.44
N ALA A 341 -16.34 -18.78 11.26
CA ALA A 341 -17.64 -19.34 10.89
C ALA A 341 -18.71 -19.02 11.95
N LEU A 342 -18.39 -19.19 13.24
CA LEU A 342 -19.32 -18.94 14.34
C LEU A 342 -19.70 -17.46 14.45
N GLU A 343 -18.76 -16.54 14.23
CA GLU A 343 -19.03 -15.09 14.16
C GLU A 343 -20.07 -14.74 13.08
N LEU A 344 -20.01 -15.40 11.92
CA LEU A 344 -21.01 -15.20 10.86
C LEU A 344 -22.36 -15.80 11.25
N VAL A 345 -22.37 -17.02 11.78
CA VAL A 345 -23.58 -17.72 12.24
C VAL A 345 -24.32 -16.92 13.33
N HIS A 346 -23.61 -16.27 14.25
CA HIS A 346 -24.23 -15.41 15.28
C HIS A 346 -24.98 -14.20 14.69
N LYS A 347 -24.66 -13.77 13.47
CA LYS A 347 -25.36 -12.66 12.78
C LYS A 347 -26.63 -13.14 12.07
N LEU A 348 -26.86 -14.45 11.99
CA LEU A 348 -28.02 -15.04 11.34
C LEU A 348 -29.13 -15.30 12.36
N ASN A 349 -30.39 -15.13 11.96
CA ASN A 349 -31.52 -15.07 12.89
C ASN A 349 -32.00 -16.41 13.49
N ASP A 350 -31.51 -17.59 13.07
CA ASP A 350 -31.70 -18.87 13.83
C ASP A 350 -30.87 -20.08 13.30
N PRO A 351 -29.56 -20.22 13.60
CA PRO A 351 -28.79 -21.42 13.21
C PRO A 351 -28.27 -22.16 14.44
N ARG A 352 -29.16 -22.56 15.34
CA ARG A 352 -28.80 -23.22 16.61
C ARG A 352 -27.98 -24.49 16.42
N LYS A 353 -28.26 -25.24 15.36
CA LYS A 353 -27.57 -26.50 15.05
C LYS A 353 -26.12 -26.22 14.63
N GLU A 354 -25.93 -25.30 13.68
CA GLU A 354 -24.62 -24.91 13.16
C GLU A 354 -23.76 -24.28 14.26
N GLN A 355 -24.36 -23.51 15.18
CA GLN A 355 -23.66 -22.99 16.36
C GLN A 355 -23.13 -24.09 17.26
N GLN A 356 -23.94 -25.13 17.52
CA GLN A 356 -23.53 -26.26 18.36
C GLN A 356 -22.40 -27.06 17.70
N GLU A 357 -22.53 -27.35 16.40
CA GLU A 357 -21.49 -28.05 15.64
C GLU A 357 -20.16 -27.28 15.65
N LEU A 358 -20.19 -25.97 15.41
CA LEU A 358 -19.00 -25.13 15.42
C LEU A 358 -18.36 -25.04 16.80
N LYS A 359 -19.16 -24.90 17.87
CA LYS A 359 -18.65 -24.90 19.25
C LYS A 359 -17.93 -26.21 19.59
N ALA A 360 -18.51 -27.35 19.20
CA ALA A 360 -17.87 -28.64 19.40
C ALA A 360 -16.56 -28.77 18.59
N ALA A 361 -16.53 -28.28 17.34
CA ALA A 361 -15.32 -28.28 16.52
C ALA A 361 -14.22 -27.37 17.08
N ILE A 362 -14.58 -26.19 17.61
CA ILE A 362 -13.66 -25.28 18.31
C ILE A 362 -13.09 -25.96 19.56
N GLU A 363 -13.93 -26.61 20.36
CA GLU A 363 -13.49 -27.31 21.57
C GLU A 363 -12.47 -28.40 21.24
N GLN A 364 -12.75 -29.23 20.23
CA GLN A 364 -11.83 -30.27 19.76
C GLN A 364 -10.51 -29.70 19.25
N ALA A 365 -10.57 -28.62 18.45
CA ALA A 365 -9.38 -27.95 17.93
C ALA A 365 -8.55 -27.31 19.07
N ASN A 366 -9.19 -26.79 20.10
CA ASN A 366 -8.53 -26.25 21.29
C ASN A 366 -7.86 -27.31 22.15
N TYR A 367 -8.43 -28.51 22.29
CA TYR A 367 -7.70 -29.60 22.95
C TYR A 367 -6.42 -29.95 22.21
N LYS A 368 -6.48 -30.02 20.88
CA LYS A 368 -5.29 -30.27 20.04
C LYS A 368 -4.27 -29.12 20.12
N SER A 369 -4.73 -27.87 20.24
CA SER A 369 -3.83 -26.72 20.29
C SER A 369 -2.95 -26.71 21.54
N VAL A 370 -3.43 -27.23 22.67
CA VAL A 370 -2.63 -27.37 23.89
C VAL A 370 -1.38 -28.22 23.66
N ASP A 371 -1.50 -29.30 22.88
CA ASP A 371 -0.38 -30.18 22.53
C ASP A 371 0.63 -29.51 21.59
N GLU A 372 0.20 -28.50 20.83
CA GLU A 372 1.05 -27.72 19.92
C GLU A 372 1.81 -26.58 20.63
N MET A 373 1.31 -26.13 21.78
CA MET A 373 1.91 -25.05 22.54
C MET A 373 3.20 -25.51 23.22
N LYS A 374 4.33 -24.86 22.89
CA LYS A 374 5.61 -25.09 23.57
C LYS A 374 5.75 -24.17 24.77
N THR A 375 6.11 -24.74 25.91
CA THR A 375 6.51 -23.95 27.06
C THR A 375 7.87 -23.33 26.79
N ILE A 376 7.92 -21.99 26.78
CA ILE A 376 9.18 -21.24 26.84
C ILE A 376 9.35 -20.88 28.32
N SER A 377 10.37 -21.46 28.95
CA SER A 377 10.75 -21.15 30.32
C SER A 377 12.14 -20.53 30.33
N VAL A 378 12.32 -19.51 31.16
CA VAL A 378 13.63 -18.91 31.43
C VAL A 378 13.86 -19.02 32.93
N GLU A 379 14.89 -19.75 33.31
CA GLU A 379 15.35 -19.81 34.69
C GLU A 379 16.16 -18.53 34.95
N PHE A 380 15.71 -17.71 35.90
CA PHE A 380 16.49 -16.59 36.39
C PHE A 380 16.98 -16.94 37.79
N LYS A 381 18.27 -16.71 38.03
CA LYS A 381 18.90 -16.99 39.31
C LYS A 381 18.86 -15.73 40.17
N ILE A 382 18.06 -15.74 41.22
CA ILE A 382 18.15 -14.72 42.27
C ILE A 382 19.42 -15.01 43.06
N THR A 383 20.41 -14.12 42.97
CA THR A 383 21.68 -14.26 43.68
C THR A 383 21.49 -14.04 45.18
N GLU A 384 22.33 -14.66 46.01
CA GLU A 384 22.34 -14.40 47.46
C GLU A 384 22.60 -12.92 47.77
N LYS A 385 23.35 -12.23 46.92
CA LYS A 385 23.54 -10.78 47.03
C LYS A 385 22.22 -10.03 46.87
N GLU A 386 21.45 -10.31 45.81
CA GLU A 386 20.15 -9.67 45.59
C GLU A 386 19.16 -9.95 46.73
N LYS A 387 19.18 -11.17 47.29
CA LYS A 387 18.38 -11.50 48.48
C LYS A 387 18.80 -10.68 49.70
N ASN A 388 20.10 -10.63 49.98
CA ASN A 388 20.63 -9.92 51.14
C ASN A 388 20.47 -8.40 50.99
N ASP A 389 20.66 -7.85 49.80
CA ASP A 389 20.42 -6.44 49.49
C ASP A 389 18.92 -6.10 49.70
N PHE A 390 18.01 -6.98 49.28
CA PHE A 390 16.58 -6.81 49.55
C PHE A 390 16.26 -6.91 51.04
N ILE A 391 16.74 -7.94 51.74
CA ILE A 391 16.54 -8.11 53.19
C ILE A 391 17.07 -6.88 53.94
N ALA A 392 18.29 -6.41 53.65
CA ALA A 392 18.88 -5.24 54.28
C ALA A 392 18.16 -3.94 53.94
N SER A 393 17.50 -3.86 52.77
CA SER A 393 16.68 -2.70 52.43
C SER A 393 15.39 -2.62 53.25
N VAL A 394 14.89 -3.76 53.75
CA VAL A 394 13.62 -3.89 54.46
C VAL A 394 13.80 -4.00 55.98
N PHE A 395 14.78 -4.77 56.44
CA PHE A 395 15.06 -5.03 57.85
C PHE A 395 16.27 -4.22 58.32
N VAL A 396 16.01 -3.25 59.17
CA VAL A 396 17.02 -2.40 59.85
C VAL A 396 16.89 -2.55 61.36
N ASP A 397 17.89 -2.05 62.10
CA ASP A 397 17.97 -2.25 63.56
C ASP A 397 16.78 -1.65 64.33
N ASP A 398 16.08 -0.65 63.75
CA ASP A 398 14.82 -0.15 64.29
C ASP A 398 13.62 -0.94 63.74
N ASN A 399 12.87 -1.55 64.66
CA ASN A 399 11.67 -2.30 64.36
C ASN A 399 10.55 -1.42 63.77
N ILE A 400 10.45 -0.15 64.18
CA ILE A 400 9.43 0.76 63.65
C ILE A 400 9.78 1.11 62.20
N GLU A 401 11.02 1.50 61.94
CA GLU A 401 11.51 1.80 60.60
C GLU A 401 11.41 0.58 59.66
N SER A 402 11.71 -0.63 60.16
CA SER A 402 11.53 -1.86 59.41
C SER A 402 10.06 -2.09 59.03
N LEU A 403 9.11 -1.86 59.94
CA LEU A 403 7.68 -1.97 59.67
C LEU A 403 7.20 -0.91 58.65
N GLU A 404 7.74 0.30 58.70
CA GLU A 404 7.45 1.36 57.72
C GLU A 404 7.98 0.99 56.32
N ARG A 405 9.21 0.46 56.24
CA ARG A 405 9.81 -0.03 55.00
C ARG A 405 9.04 -1.21 54.41
N ILE A 406 8.62 -2.18 55.25
CA ILE A 406 7.72 -3.27 54.84
C ILE A 406 6.41 -2.68 54.31
N GLY A 407 5.80 -1.75 55.04
CA GLY A 407 4.54 -1.10 54.66
C GLY A 407 4.63 -0.25 53.39
N GLY A 408 5.84 0.17 52.98
CA GLY A 408 6.15 0.93 51.77
C GLY A 408 6.54 0.08 50.56
N LEU A 409 6.61 -1.26 50.68
CA LEU A 409 6.95 -2.13 49.56
C LEU A 409 5.90 -2.00 48.43
N PRO A 410 6.33 -1.85 47.15
CA PRO A 410 5.44 -1.63 46.00
C PRO A 410 4.33 -2.68 45.84
N ASN A 411 4.54 -3.88 46.37
CA ASN A 411 3.62 -5.01 46.25
C ASN A 411 2.65 -5.17 47.43
N LEU A 412 2.82 -4.38 48.51
CA LEU A 412 1.95 -4.41 49.69
C LEU A 412 0.94 -3.24 49.72
N ARG A 413 1.24 -2.15 49.01
CA ARG A 413 0.28 -1.06 48.75
C ARG A 413 -0.07 -1.03 47.26
N PRO A 414 -1.27 -1.43 46.86
CA PRO A 414 -1.68 -1.30 45.46
C PRO A 414 -1.64 0.19 45.04
N SER A 415 -0.84 0.49 44.02
CA SER A 415 -0.66 1.82 43.45
C SER A 415 -0.98 1.78 41.97
N PHE A 416 -1.95 2.59 41.54
CA PHE A 416 -2.35 2.68 40.14
C PHE A 416 -1.23 3.25 39.26
N GLU A 417 -0.51 4.25 39.75
CA GLU A 417 0.64 4.85 39.06
C GLU A 417 1.81 3.86 38.96
N GLY A 418 2.10 3.13 40.05
CA GLY A 418 3.15 2.11 40.05
C GLY A 418 2.86 0.95 39.10
N ALA A 419 1.61 0.50 39.02
CA ALA A 419 1.19 -0.51 38.06
C ALA A 419 1.37 -0.03 36.61
N ARG A 420 1.02 1.23 36.33
CA ARG A 420 1.18 1.85 35.00
C ARG A 420 2.65 1.99 34.60
N ASP A 421 3.50 2.42 35.52
CA ASP A 421 4.94 2.59 35.26
C ASP A 421 5.63 1.23 35.06
N LEU A 422 5.28 0.23 35.86
CA LEU A 422 5.76 -1.14 35.69
C LEU A 422 5.32 -1.72 34.34
N THR A 423 4.06 -1.50 33.95
CA THR A 423 3.53 -1.94 32.65
C THR A 423 4.30 -1.28 31.51
N THR A 424 4.57 0.02 31.61
CA THR A 424 5.33 0.78 30.59
C THR A 424 6.78 0.30 30.51
N LYS A 425 7.40 -0.02 31.65
CA LYS A 425 8.76 -0.56 31.70
C LYS A 425 8.85 -1.96 31.10
N LEU A 426 7.93 -2.87 31.48
CA LEU A 426 7.87 -4.22 30.92
C LEU A 426 7.57 -4.21 29.42
N ALA A 427 6.73 -3.28 28.94
CA ALA A 427 6.48 -3.08 27.52
C ALA A 427 7.76 -2.71 26.74
N LYS A 428 8.63 -1.90 27.36
CA LYS A 428 9.88 -1.44 26.77
C LYS A 428 10.97 -2.50 26.81
N ASP A 429 11.10 -3.18 27.94
CA ASP A 429 12.19 -4.14 28.20
C ASP A 429 11.88 -5.52 27.60
N TYR A 430 10.60 -5.89 27.49
CA TYR A 430 10.12 -7.18 26.99
C TYR A 430 8.97 -7.02 25.99
N PRO A 431 9.20 -6.38 24.83
CA PRO A 431 8.15 -6.02 23.88
C PRO A 431 7.35 -7.21 23.35
N LEU A 432 7.97 -8.40 23.24
CA LEU A 432 7.28 -9.62 22.83
C LEU A 432 6.32 -10.15 23.90
N GLN A 433 6.64 -10.01 25.19
CA GLN A 433 5.77 -10.45 26.27
C GLN A 433 4.52 -9.58 26.40
N HIS A 434 4.59 -8.32 25.96
CA HIS A 434 3.47 -7.39 26.02
C HIS A 434 2.40 -7.64 24.93
N ILE A 435 2.74 -8.42 23.90
CA ILE A 435 1.82 -8.81 22.83
C ILE A 435 0.94 -10.00 23.25
N PHE A 436 1.40 -10.84 24.19
CA PHE A 436 0.66 -11.98 24.69
C PHE A 436 0.00 -11.66 26.05
N GLY A 437 -1.27 -12.03 26.23
CA GLY A 437 -1.98 -11.79 27.48
C GLY A 437 -1.31 -12.50 28.65
N MET A 438 -0.91 -11.75 29.69
CA MET A 438 -0.34 -12.33 30.91
C MET A 438 -1.44 -12.68 31.92
N SER A 439 -1.20 -13.70 32.74
CA SER A 439 -1.96 -13.98 33.95
C SER A 439 -0.96 -14.31 35.04
N LEU A 440 -0.93 -13.54 36.14
CA LEU A 440 -0.05 -13.85 37.26
C LEU A 440 -0.72 -14.93 38.11
N ILE A 441 -0.04 -16.05 38.38
CA ILE A 441 -0.54 -17.09 39.28
C ILE A 441 0.35 -17.13 40.52
N GLN A 442 -0.22 -16.83 41.69
CA GLN A 442 0.46 -16.95 42.98
C GLN A 442 -0.32 -17.95 43.86
N GLN A 443 0.37 -18.98 44.37
CA GLN A 443 -0.22 -20.05 45.20
C GLN A 443 -1.48 -20.71 44.58
N GLY A 444 -1.45 -20.95 43.26
CA GLY A 444 -2.55 -21.61 42.55
C GLY A 444 -3.79 -20.72 42.31
N ARG A 445 -3.70 -19.41 42.59
CA ARG A 445 -4.77 -18.45 42.27
C ARG A 445 -4.28 -17.43 41.24
N LYS A 446 -5.12 -17.16 40.26
CA LYS A 446 -4.93 -16.07 39.30
C LYS A 446 -5.12 -14.75 40.06
N ILE A 447 -4.08 -13.93 40.09
CA ILE A 447 -4.13 -12.56 40.57
C ILE A 447 -4.23 -11.66 39.34
N HIS A 448 -5.25 -10.81 39.32
CA HIS A 448 -5.58 -9.95 38.17
C HIS A 448 -4.50 -8.93 37.88
#